data_AF-A0A5C7A5N3-F1
#
_entry.id   AF-A0A5C7A5N3-F1
#
_cell.length_a   1.000
_cell.length_b   1.000
_cell.length_c   1.000
_cell.angle_alpha   90.00
_cell.angle_beta   90.00
_cell.angle_gamma   90.00
#
_symmetry.space_group_name_H-M   'P 1'
#
loop_
_entity.id
_entity.type
_entity.pdbx_description
1 polymer ?
#
loop_
_entity_poly.entity_id
_entity_poly.type
_entity_poly.pdbx_seq_one_letter_code
_entity_poly.pdbx_strand_id
1 'polypeptide(L)'
;MENIKPKALAMVLLSASVIAVLSGCSQRAGDDVETVGSKQAAVQPTDTQESRNAGAWGGVYMSRDELAAPKTNIVNVSSLPTVANDPSLVKWQAKFEGTEVKTREGSANAQTVFESTNGFVTTDGEKLYHDSCAGCHMHKGEGAIGAGYYPPLANNSKMESKYYVIDILINGFRGMPSFHTMMNDEQMAAVTQYVHSELNGFKDTVTAADVAQLRHANPPGADPSE
;
A
#
# COMPACT_ATOMS: atom_id res chain seq x y z
N MET A 1 33.13 -13.23 -96.41
CA MET A 1 34.41 -12.49 -96.54
C MET A 1 34.21 -11.26 -95.67
N GLU A 2 34.77 -11.08 -94.48
CA GLU A 2 36.05 -11.43 -93.85
C GLU A 2 35.76 -11.84 -92.37
N ASN A 3 36.21 -12.98 -91.85
CA ASN A 3 37.54 -13.31 -91.31
C ASN A 3 38.04 -12.50 -90.09
N ILE A 4 37.64 -12.95 -88.90
CA ILE A 4 38.50 -13.43 -87.79
C ILE A 4 39.81 -12.64 -87.52
N LYS A 5 39.93 -12.03 -86.33
CA LYS A 5 40.88 -12.53 -85.31
C LYS A 5 40.55 -12.10 -83.86
N PRO A 6 40.74 -13.02 -82.89
CA PRO A 6 40.38 -12.84 -81.48
C PRO A 6 41.59 -12.50 -80.61
N LYS A 7 41.35 -12.03 -79.39
CA LYS A 7 42.24 -12.31 -78.26
C LYS A 7 41.41 -12.66 -77.03
N ALA A 8 41.22 -13.96 -76.85
CA ALA A 8 40.85 -14.59 -75.60
C ALA A 8 42.12 -15.10 -74.93
N LEU A 9 42.30 -14.78 -73.65
CA LEU A 9 42.98 -15.57 -72.61
C LEU A 9 42.74 -14.77 -71.31
N ALA A 10 42.16 -15.29 -70.23
CA ALA A 10 41.99 -16.65 -69.82
C ALA A 10 40.80 -16.78 -68.84
N MET A 11 40.08 -17.90 -68.98
CA MET A 11 39.59 -18.80 -67.92
C MET A 11 39.07 -18.15 -66.62
N VAL A 12 37.76 -18.11 -66.35
CA VAL A 12 36.87 -19.27 -66.04
C VAL A 12 37.51 -20.22 -65.04
N LEU A 13 37.11 -20.12 -63.76
CA LEU A 13 36.85 -21.29 -62.92
C LEU A 13 35.75 -20.99 -61.88
N LEU A 14 34.67 -21.76 -62.04
CA LEU A 14 33.69 -22.27 -61.06
C LEU A 14 32.84 -21.26 -60.26
N SER A 15 31.55 -21.08 -60.59
CA SER A 15 30.43 -22.01 -60.36
C SER A 15 30.14 -22.32 -58.90
N ALA A 16 29.08 -21.71 -58.36
CA ALA A 16 28.06 -22.42 -57.60
C ALA A 16 26.87 -21.47 -57.39
N SER A 17 25.79 -21.76 -58.12
CA SER A 17 24.43 -21.42 -57.74
C SER A 17 24.17 -21.89 -56.31
N VAL A 18 23.30 -21.21 -55.55
CA VAL A 18 22.11 -21.79 -54.91
C VAL A 18 21.40 -20.72 -54.06
N ILE A 19 20.12 -20.65 -54.35
CA ILE A 19 19.02 -20.02 -53.62
C ILE A 19 19.09 -20.35 -52.12
N ALA A 20 19.03 -19.35 -51.25
CA ALA A 20 18.75 -19.56 -49.82
C ALA A 20 17.83 -18.48 -49.25
N VAL A 21 16.54 -18.86 -49.22
CA VAL A 21 15.60 -18.73 -48.10
C VAL A 21 15.41 -17.35 -47.45
N LEU A 22 14.22 -16.80 -47.72
CA LEU A 22 13.45 -15.94 -46.81
C LEU A 22 13.45 -16.54 -45.39
N SER A 23 14.34 -16.07 -44.51
CA SER A 23 14.31 -16.40 -43.09
C SER A 23 14.65 -15.17 -42.26
N GLY A 24 13.64 -14.68 -41.54
CA GLY A 24 13.77 -14.01 -40.25
C GLY A 24 14.55 -12.70 -40.18
N CYS A 25 13.83 -11.59 -40.01
CA CYS A 25 14.32 -10.39 -39.29
C CYS A 25 14.57 -10.66 -37.79
N SER A 26 14.96 -11.88 -37.40
CA SER A 26 15.06 -12.31 -36.00
C SER A 26 16.41 -12.95 -35.67
N GLN A 27 17.49 -12.50 -36.31
CA GLN A 27 18.86 -12.98 -36.03
C GLN A 27 19.90 -11.85 -36.01
N ARG A 28 19.55 -10.71 -35.42
CA ARG A 28 20.54 -9.88 -34.71
C ARG A 28 20.29 -9.99 -33.21
N ALA A 29 20.37 -11.22 -32.70
CA ALA A 29 20.70 -11.46 -31.31
C ALA A 29 22.23 -11.53 -31.25
N GLY A 30 22.88 -10.37 -31.24
CA GLY A 30 24.12 -10.27 -30.50
C GLY A 30 23.71 -10.12 -29.04
N ASP A 31 24.34 -10.86 -28.14
CA ASP A 31 24.11 -10.83 -26.69
C ASP A 31 24.45 -9.48 -26.02
N ASP A 32 24.64 -8.43 -26.83
CA ASP A 32 25.29 -7.17 -26.51
C ASP A 32 24.62 -5.93 -27.16
N VAL A 33 23.37 -6.04 -27.64
CA VAL A 33 22.58 -4.83 -27.94
C VAL A 33 22.19 -4.15 -26.62
N GLU A 34 22.91 -3.09 -26.25
CA GLU A 34 22.52 -2.18 -25.18
C GLU A 34 21.12 -1.61 -25.47
N THR A 35 20.12 -2.10 -24.75
CA THR A 35 18.79 -1.49 -24.71
C THR A 35 18.77 -0.39 -23.64
N VAL A 36 17.82 0.54 -23.72
CA VAL A 36 17.60 1.55 -22.66
C VAL A 36 17.34 0.88 -21.29
N GLY A 37 16.82 -0.35 -21.28
CA GLY A 37 16.66 -1.18 -20.08
C GLY A 37 17.93 -1.91 -19.61
N SER A 38 18.97 -2.01 -20.46
CA SER A 38 20.25 -2.65 -20.11
C SER A 38 21.15 -1.75 -19.26
N LYS A 39 20.89 -0.44 -19.25
CA LYS A 39 21.57 0.54 -18.40
C LYS A 39 20.77 0.78 -17.13
N GLN A 40 20.67 -0.24 -16.27
CA GLN A 40 20.29 0.02 -14.89
C GLN A 40 21.46 0.79 -14.27
N ALA A 41 21.31 2.11 -14.09
CA ALA A 41 22.24 2.87 -13.27
C ALA A 41 22.39 2.14 -11.93
N ALA A 42 23.63 1.99 -11.44
CA ALA A 42 23.89 1.38 -10.14
C ALA A 42 22.92 1.96 -9.11
N VAL A 43 22.25 1.10 -8.34
CA VAL A 43 21.29 1.49 -7.29
C VAL A 43 21.97 2.54 -6.42
N GLN A 44 21.61 3.80 -6.63
CA GLN A 44 22.09 4.87 -5.77
C GLN A 44 21.39 4.66 -4.43
N PRO A 45 22.09 4.87 -3.29
CA PRO A 45 21.44 4.89 -2.00
C PRO A 45 20.26 5.86 -2.07
N THR A 46 19.06 5.38 -1.73
CA THR A 46 17.85 6.19 -1.80
C THR A 46 17.88 7.24 -0.70
N ASP A 47 18.15 8.50 -1.07
CA ASP A 47 17.94 9.62 -0.15
C ASP A 47 16.44 9.91 -0.04
N THR A 48 15.81 9.31 0.96
CA THR A 48 14.37 9.46 1.25
C THR A 48 13.99 10.90 1.63
N GLN A 49 14.97 11.77 1.88
CA GLN A 49 14.79 13.19 2.17
C GLN A 49 15.07 14.09 0.97
N GLU A 50 15.58 13.56 -0.16
CA GLU A 50 15.96 14.37 -1.32
C GLU A 50 14.78 15.20 -1.84
N SER A 51 13.60 14.61 -1.95
CA SER A 51 12.38 15.31 -2.38
C SER A 51 12.01 16.47 -1.45
N ARG A 52 12.27 16.35 -0.14
CA ARG A 52 12.00 17.41 0.84
C ARG A 52 13.08 18.49 0.78
N ASN A 53 14.35 18.07 0.75
CA ASN A 53 15.53 18.94 0.80
C ASN A 53 15.81 19.67 -0.52
N ALA A 54 15.29 19.17 -1.64
CA ALA A 54 15.31 19.83 -2.94
C ALA A 54 14.06 20.70 -3.19
N GLY A 55 13.23 20.90 -2.16
CA GLY A 55 12.03 21.75 -2.27
C GLY A 55 10.91 21.15 -3.12
N ALA A 56 10.91 19.85 -3.45
CA ALA A 56 9.90 19.28 -4.35
C ALA A 56 8.46 19.33 -3.76
N TRP A 57 8.32 19.38 -2.44
CA TRP A 57 7.02 19.54 -1.76
C TRP A 57 6.55 21.01 -1.63
N GLY A 58 7.44 21.97 -1.90
CA GLY A 58 7.17 23.42 -1.80
C GLY A 58 7.44 24.21 -3.09
N GLY A 59 8.00 23.57 -4.12
CA GLY A 59 8.53 24.22 -5.33
C GLY A 59 7.47 24.91 -6.18
N VAL A 60 6.19 24.60 -5.96
CA VAL A 60 5.05 25.33 -6.55
C VAL A 60 4.96 26.77 -6.02
N TYR A 61 5.52 27.04 -4.84
CA TYR A 61 5.48 28.33 -4.14
C TYR A 61 6.85 29.00 -4.00
N MET A 62 7.91 28.45 -4.61
CA MET A 62 9.26 28.99 -4.53
C MET A 62 9.59 29.83 -5.77
N SER A 63 10.31 30.92 -5.57
CA SER A 63 10.92 31.71 -6.64
C SER A 63 12.06 30.94 -7.31
N ARG A 64 12.45 31.39 -8.51
CA ARG A 64 13.57 30.76 -9.26
C ARG A 64 14.89 30.85 -8.50
N ASP A 65 15.08 31.91 -7.71
CA ASP A 65 16.27 32.12 -6.90
C ASP A 65 16.29 31.16 -5.70
N GLU A 66 15.12 30.89 -5.08
CA GLU A 66 14.98 29.91 -4.00
C GLU A 66 15.20 28.47 -4.49
N LEU A 67 14.77 28.15 -5.71
CA LEU A 67 15.05 26.85 -6.34
C LEU A 67 16.53 26.66 -6.72
N ALA A 68 17.25 27.76 -6.96
CA ALA A 68 18.69 27.76 -7.26
C ALA A 68 19.57 27.80 -6.01
N ALA A 69 18.99 28.04 -4.83
CA ALA A 69 19.71 28.07 -3.57
C ALA A 69 20.25 26.68 -3.19
N PRO A 70 21.33 26.61 -2.39
CA PRO A 70 21.87 25.33 -1.93
C PRO A 70 20.82 24.52 -1.16
N LYS A 71 20.77 23.20 -1.39
CA LYS A 71 19.88 22.28 -0.66
C LYS A 71 20.12 22.44 0.85
N THR A 72 19.12 22.89 1.58
CA THR A 72 19.15 22.92 3.05
C THR A 72 18.39 21.73 3.59
N ASN A 73 18.95 21.05 4.60
CA ASN A 73 18.23 20.00 5.30
C ASN A 73 17.14 20.67 6.15
N ILE A 74 15.92 20.76 5.62
CA ILE A 74 14.81 21.51 6.23
C ILE A 74 14.53 20.96 7.64
N VAL A 75 14.71 19.66 7.81
CA VAL A 75 14.63 18.97 9.10
C VAL A 75 15.84 18.05 9.25
N ASN A 76 16.65 18.26 10.29
CA ASN A 76 17.75 17.35 10.62
C ASN A 76 17.20 16.08 11.32
N VAL A 77 16.79 15.09 10.54
CA VAL A 77 16.21 13.85 11.05
C VAL A 77 17.18 13.00 11.88
N SER A 78 18.50 13.13 11.69
CA SER A 78 19.49 12.41 12.49
C SER A 78 19.71 13.02 13.88
N SER A 79 19.22 14.25 14.10
CA SER A 79 19.18 14.87 15.44
C SER A 79 17.93 14.53 16.24
N LEU A 80 16.95 13.87 15.62
CA LEU A 80 15.74 13.44 16.32
C LEU A 80 16.04 12.16 17.11
N PRO A 81 15.54 12.03 18.36
CA PRO A 81 15.62 10.77 19.08
C PRO A 81 14.90 9.67 18.30
N THR A 82 15.39 8.44 18.42
CA THR A 82 14.67 7.29 17.88
C THR A 82 13.33 7.14 18.58
N VAL A 83 12.35 6.54 17.90
CA VAL A 83 11.01 6.34 18.44
C VAL A 83 11.03 5.72 19.85
N ALA A 84 11.90 4.73 20.08
CA ALA A 84 12.05 4.07 21.38
C ALA A 84 12.63 4.97 22.49
N ASN A 85 13.35 6.03 22.12
CA ASN A 85 14.09 6.90 23.04
C ASN A 85 13.55 8.35 23.06
N ASP A 86 12.40 8.61 22.44
CA ASP A 86 11.79 9.94 22.45
C ASP A 86 10.87 10.10 23.68
N PRO A 87 11.25 10.92 24.68
CA PRO A 87 10.45 11.13 25.88
C PRO A 87 9.12 11.84 25.60
N SER A 88 9.01 12.55 24.47
CA SER A 88 7.74 13.12 24.03
C SER A 88 6.80 12.02 23.54
N LEU A 89 7.31 11.03 22.81
CA LEU A 89 6.52 9.87 22.40
C LEU A 89 6.08 9.04 23.60
N VAL A 90 6.92 8.84 24.63
CA VAL A 90 6.48 8.18 25.89
C VAL A 90 5.28 8.90 26.52
N LYS A 91 5.28 10.24 26.51
CA LYS A 91 4.15 11.03 27.01
C LYS A 91 2.90 10.90 26.13
N TRP A 92 3.06 10.84 24.82
CA TRP A 92 1.96 10.59 23.89
C TRP A 92 1.44 9.16 24.03
N GLN A 93 2.31 8.17 24.18
CA GLN A 93 1.96 6.78 24.42
C GLN A 93 1.08 6.68 25.68
N ALA A 94 1.56 7.21 26.82
CA ALA A 94 0.82 7.21 28.07
C ALA A 94 -0.55 7.93 27.98
N LYS A 95 -0.68 8.88 27.06
CA LYS A 95 -1.92 9.62 26.82
C LYS A 95 -2.90 8.89 25.89
N PHE A 96 -2.41 7.98 25.06
CA PHE A 96 -3.17 7.26 24.03
C PHE A 96 -3.08 5.73 24.20
N GLU A 97 -2.74 5.21 25.39
CA GLU A 97 -2.12 3.89 25.52
C GLU A 97 -3.05 2.68 25.45
N GLY A 98 -2.59 1.70 24.66
CA GLY A 98 -2.98 0.27 24.63
C GLY A 98 -1.93 -0.62 23.93
N THR A 99 -0.73 -0.12 23.62
CA THR A 99 0.30 -0.87 22.87
C THR A 99 1.51 -1.22 23.72
N GLU A 100 1.72 -2.51 23.96
CA GLU A 100 3.05 -3.05 24.31
C GLU A 100 4.01 -2.82 23.15
N VAL A 101 5.18 -2.22 23.42
CA VAL A 101 6.29 -2.20 22.46
C VAL A 101 6.96 -3.57 22.50
N LYS A 102 6.72 -4.42 21.49
CA LYS A 102 7.48 -5.66 21.29
C LYS A 102 8.63 -5.40 20.32
N THR A 103 9.85 -5.62 20.78
CA THR A 103 11.04 -5.60 19.92
C THR A 103 11.09 -6.89 19.10
N ARG A 104 10.97 -6.80 17.77
CA ARG A 104 11.25 -7.94 16.89
C ARG A 104 12.76 -8.11 16.75
N GLU A 105 13.31 -9.14 17.38
CA GLU A 105 14.70 -9.55 17.12
C GLU A 105 14.80 -10.20 15.73
N GLY A 106 15.72 -9.72 14.88
CA GLY A 106 16.05 -10.36 13.60
C GLY A 106 16.14 -9.47 12.36
N SER A 107 15.90 -8.16 12.45
CA SER A 107 16.18 -7.25 11.32
C SER A 107 17.54 -6.57 11.48
N ALA A 108 18.38 -6.65 10.45
CA ALA A 108 19.67 -5.96 10.38
C ALA A 108 19.54 -4.42 10.36
N ASN A 109 18.32 -3.91 10.25
CA ASN A 109 17.96 -2.58 10.72
C ASN A 109 17.06 -2.72 11.96
N ALA A 110 17.41 -2.08 13.07
CA ALA A 110 16.47 -1.93 14.17
C ALA A 110 15.40 -0.90 13.76
N GLN A 111 14.52 -1.27 12.84
CA GLN A 111 13.28 -0.55 12.60
C GLN A 111 12.37 -0.94 13.76
N THR A 112 12.19 -0.03 14.71
CA THR A 112 11.11 -0.14 15.70
C THR A 112 9.80 -0.06 14.93
N VAL A 113 9.27 -1.20 14.51
CA VAL A 113 7.93 -1.27 13.94
C VAL A 113 6.99 -1.10 15.13
N PHE A 114 6.17 -0.06 15.09
CA PHE A 114 5.02 0.03 15.98
C PHE A 114 4.04 -1.08 15.56
N GLU A 115 4.31 -2.30 16.04
CA GLU A 115 3.45 -3.44 15.80
C GLU A 115 2.31 -3.39 16.82
N SER A 116 1.36 -2.51 16.52
CA SER A 116 0.10 -2.44 17.22
C SER A 116 -0.72 -3.66 16.79
N THR A 117 -0.82 -4.70 17.62
CA THR A 117 -1.74 -5.82 17.35
C THR A 117 -3.21 -5.36 17.37
N ASN A 118 -3.47 -4.14 17.86
CA ASN A 118 -4.75 -3.47 17.89
C ASN A 118 -4.56 -2.00 17.51
N GLY A 119 -5.21 -1.51 16.47
CA GLY A 119 -5.23 -0.09 16.08
C GLY A 119 -6.01 0.82 17.04
N PHE A 120 -6.66 0.25 18.06
CA PHE A 120 -7.52 0.97 19.01
C PHE A 120 -7.19 0.60 20.45
N VAL A 121 -7.43 1.54 21.36
CA VAL A 121 -7.06 1.42 22.79
C VAL A 121 -8.26 1.47 23.74
N THR A 122 -9.47 1.57 23.19
CA THR A 122 -10.72 1.63 23.95
C THR A 122 -11.64 0.50 23.52
N THR A 123 -12.55 0.10 24.40
CA THR A 123 -13.69 -0.80 24.12
C THR A 123 -15.04 -0.07 24.22
N ASP A 124 -15.03 1.26 24.23
CA ASP A 124 -16.23 2.08 24.11
C ASP A 124 -16.72 2.07 22.65
N GLY A 125 -17.87 1.45 22.41
CA GLY A 125 -18.43 1.28 21.07
C GLY A 125 -18.78 2.59 20.36
N GLU A 126 -19.26 3.60 21.09
CA GLU A 126 -19.58 4.91 20.54
C GLU A 126 -18.29 5.63 20.13
N LYS A 127 -17.27 5.59 21.00
CA LYS A 127 -15.97 6.18 20.69
C LYS A 127 -15.30 5.51 19.48
N LEU A 128 -15.31 4.18 19.42
CA LEU A 128 -14.79 3.42 18.27
C LEU A 128 -15.53 3.80 16.98
N TYR A 129 -16.85 3.93 17.05
CA TYR A 129 -17.66 4.35 15.92
C TYR A 129 -17.26 5.75 15.42
N HIS A 130 -17.17 6.73 16.33
CA HIS A 130 -16.80 8.09 15.97
C HIS A 130 -15.37 8.21 15.45
N ASP A 131 -14.43 7.45 16.01
CA ASP A 131 -13.03 7.50 15.63
C ASP A 131 -12.75 6.84 14.27
N SER A 132 -13.58 5.90 13.81
CA SER A 132 -13.25 5.09 12.62
C SER A 132 -14.38 4.79 11.64
N CYS A 133 -15.63 4.85 12.06
CA CYS A 133 -16.77 4.54 11.20
C CYS A 133 -17.44 5.81 10.68
N ALA A 134 -17.55 6.84 11.55
CA ALA A 134 -18.29 8.07 11.28
C ALA A 134 -17.69 8.92 10.14
N GLY A 135 -16.40 8.78 9.83
CA GLY A 135 -15.79 9.47 8.68
C GLY A 135 -16.43 9.13 7.34
N CYS A 136 -16.96 7.91 7.22
CA CYS A 136 -17.66 7.42 6.03
C CYS A 136 -19.18 7.33 6.25
N HIS A 137 -19.60 6.82 7.41
CA HIS A 137 -21.01 6.56 7.72
C HIS A 137 -21.73 7.72 8.39
N MET A 138 -21.05 8.86 8.58
CA MET A 138 -21.51 10.04 9.32
C MET A 138 -21.73 9.78 10.81
N HIS A 139 -21.80 10.84 11.61
CA HIS A 139 -21.81 10.73 13.08
C HIS A 139 -23.05 10.03 13.64
N LYS A 140 -24.20 10.08 12.96
CA LYS A 140 -25.41 9.37 13.40
C LYS A 140 -25.77 8.22 12.47
N GLY A 141 -24.82 7.71 11.68
CA GLY A 141 -25.07 6.60 10.77
C GLY A 141 -25.94 6.95 9.57
N GLU A 142 -26.05 8.22 9.19
CA GLU A 142 -26.89 8.65 8.06
C GLU A 142 -26.31 8.23 6.69
N GLY A 143 -25.04 7.80 6.66
CA GLY A 143 -24.33 7.54 5.42
C GLY A 143 -24.07 8.82 4.62
N ALA A 144 -23.55 8.67 3.40
CA ALA A 144 -23.26 9.82 2.56
C ALA A 144 -23.35 9.49 1.07
N ILE A 145 -23.68 10.51 0.27
CA ILE A 145 -23.72 10.45 -1.19
C ILE A 145 -22.94 11.66 -1.71
N GLY A 146 -21.97 11.44 -2.61
CA GLY A 146 -21.14 12.50 -3.20
C GLY A 146 -19.94 11.92 -3.93
N ALA A 147 -18.73 12.22 -3.45
CA ALA A 147 -17.49 11.64 -3.96
C ALA A 147 -17.44 10.09 -3.85
N GLY A 148 -18.29 9.52 -2.99
CA GLY A 148 -18.55 8.08 -2.88
C GLY A 148 -19.97 7.83 -2.37
N TYR A 149 -20.39 6.56 -2.41
CA TYR A 149 -21.62 6.09 -1.76
C TYR A 149 -21.27 5.32 -0.50
N TYR A 150 -21.71 5.84 0.65
CA TYR A 150 -21.55 5.20 1.95
C TYR A 150 -22.94 4.90 2.51
N PRO A 151 -23.27 3.62 2.74
CA PRO A 151 -24.63 3.25 3.10
C PRO A 151 -24.98 3.76 4.52
N PRO A 152 -26.24 4.17 4.75
CA PRO A 152 -26.72 4.48 6.08
C PRO A 152 -26.69 3.23 6.96
N LEU A 153 -26.26 3.41 8.20
CA LEU A 153 -26.28 2.41 9.26
C LEU A 153 -27.48 2.60 10.19
N ALA A 154 -27.92 3.85 10.42
CA ALA A 154 -29.12 4.11 11.21
C ALA A 154 -30.40 3.86 10.40
N ASN A 155 -31.46 3.45 11.09
CA ASN A 155 -32.75 3.07 10.50
C ASN A 155 -32.62 2.03 9.37
N ASN A 156 -31.69 1.08 9.51
CA ASN A 156 -31.39 0.06 8.50
C ASN A 156 -31.67 -1.33 9.06
N SER A 157 -32.69 -2.01 8.51
CA SER A 157 -33.09 -3.35 8.95
C SER A 157 -32.00 -4.41 8.81
N LYS A 158 -31.00 -4.21 7.96
CA LYS A 158 -29.86 -5.13 7.87
C LYS A 158 -29.03 -5.16 9.16
N MET A 159 -29.06 -4.08 9.95
CA MET A 159 -28.34 -4.00 11.23
C MET A 159 -29.01 -4.83 12.32
N GLU A 160 -30.20 -5.41 12.07
CA GLU A 160 -30.86 -6.35 12.99
C GLU A 160 -30.02 -7.61 13.20
N SER A 161 -29.30 -8.07 12.18
CA SER A 161 -28.38 -9.18 12.36
C SER A 161 -27.04 -8.66 12.88
N LYS A 162 -26.74 -8.89 14.17
CA LYS A 162 -25.41 -8.62 14.72
C LYS A 162 -24.29 -9.34 13.94
N TYR A 163 -24.55 -10.56 13.48
CA TYR A 163 -23.60 -11.35 12.71
C TYR A 163 -23.33 -10.76 11.32
N TYR A 164 -24.30 -10.10 10.69
CA TYR A 164 -24.09 -9.39 9.44
C TYR A 164 -23.11 -8.22 9.62
N VAL A 165 -23.25 -7.46 10.70
CA VAL A 165 -22.36 -6.34 11.01
C VAL A 165 -20.94 -6.86 11.32
N ILE A 166 -20.83 -7.88 12.16
CA ILE A 166 -19.54 -8.52 12.50
C ILE A 166 -18.84 -9.02 11.24
N ASP A 167 -19.55 -9.74 10.37
CA ASP A 167 -18.98 -10.28 9.14
C ASP A 167 -18.37 -9.18 8.26
N ILE A 168 -19.06 -8.04 8.11
CA ILE A 168 -18.55 -6.89 7.35
C ILE A 168 -17.31 -6.27 8.02
N LEU A 169 -17.29 -6.16 9.35
CA LEU A 169 -16.12 -5.61 10.06
C LEU A 169 -14.90 -6.53 9.93
N ILE A 170 -15.11 -7.84 9.98
CA ILE A 170 -14.06 -8.83 9.79
C ILE A 170 -13.58 -8.83 8.34
N ASN A 171 -14.50 -8.86 7.38
CA ASN A 171 -14.16 -9.13 5.99
C ASN A 171 -13.92 -7.88 5.13
N GLY A 172 -14.36 -6.71 5.61
CA GLY A 172 -14.60 -5.57 4.76
C GLY A 172 -15.80 -5.81 3.84
N PHE A 173 -16.21 -4.77 3.12
CA PHE A 173 -17.28 -4.90 2.13
C PHE A 173 -17.16 -3.87 1.02
N ARG A 174 -16.81 -4.35 -0.18
CA ARG A 174 -16.57 -3.50 -1.36
C ARG A 174 -15.44 -2.51 -1.06
N GLY A 175 -15.72 -1.21 -1.00
CA GLY A 175 -14.74 -0.17 -0.65
C GLY A 175 -14.54 0.03 0.85
N MET A 176 -15.30 -0.66 1.72
CA MET A 176 -15.10 -0.60 3.17
C MET A 176 -13.92 -1.52 3.57
N PRO A 177 -12.89 -0.99 4.26
CA PRO A 177 -11.74 -1.80 4.67
C PRO A 177 -12.13 -2.86 5.70
N SER A 178 -11.36 -3.94 5.76
CA SER A 178 -11.42 -4.91 6.86
C SER A 178 -10.80 -4.31 8.11
N PHE A 179 -11.41 -4.59 9.27
CA PHE A 179 -10.89 -4.26 10.60
C PHE A 179 -10.30 -5.46 11.33
N HIS A 180 -10.10 -6.59 10.63
CA HIS A 180 -9.59 -7.83 11.19
C HIS A 180 -8.32 -7.64 12.03
N THR A 181 -7.31 -6.98 11.46
CA THR A 181 -6.02 -6.74 12.13
C THR A 181 -6.01 -5.50 13.01
N MET A 182 -7.05 -4.66 12.94
CA MET A 182 -7.11 -3.38 13.64
C MET A 182 -7.90 -3.46 14.95
N MET A 183 -8.92 -4.31 15.04
CA MET A 183 -9.77 -4.45 16.23
C MET A 183 -9.74 -5.89 16.75
N ASN A 184 -9.56 -6.04 18.07
CA ASN A 184 -9.84 -7.32 18.73
C ASN A 184 -11.35 -7.59 18.83
N ASP A 185 -11.69 -8.74 19.39
CA ASP A 185 -13.07 -9.22 19.49
C ASP A 185 -13.92 -8.34 20.40
N GLU A 186 -13.36 -7.85 21.51
CA GLU A 186 -14.06 -6.96 22.43
C GLU A 186 -14.40 -5.62 21.76
N GLN A 187 -13.46 -5.06 21.00
CA GLN A 187 -13.64 -3.80 20.27
C GLN A 187 -14.67 -3.93 19.16
N MET A 188 -14.57 -5.00 18.38
CA MET A 188 -15.49 -5.26 17.29
C MET A 188 -16.91 -5.55 17.80
N ALA A 189 -17.03 -6.26 18.92
CA ALA A 189 -18.31 -6.48 19.59
C ALA A 189 -18.90 -5.16 20.11
N ALA A 190 -18.09 -4.31 20.72
CA ALA A 190 -18.53 -3.02 21.26
C ALA A 190 -19.05 -2.06 20.18
N VAL A 191 -18.30 -1.88 19.08
CA VAL A 191 -18.76 -1.02 17.97
C VAL A 191 -19.98 -1.61 17.26
N THR A 192 -20.05 -2.94 17.15
CA THR A 192 -21.25 -3.61 16.61
C THR A 192 -22.45 -3.39 17.53
N GLN A 193 -22.27 -3.49 18.85
CA GLN A 193 -23.33 -3.22 19.82
C GLN A 193 -23.86 -1.79 19.67
N TYR A 194 -22.98 -0.80 19.50
CA TYR A 194 -23.40 0.60 19.29
C TYR A 194 -24.24 0.75 18.00
N VAL A 195 -23.79 0.17 16.88
CA VAL A 195 -24.55 0.22 15.62
C VAL A 195 -25.88 -0.53 15.72
N HIS A 196 -25.89 -1.71 16.35
CA HIS A 196 -27.07 -2.57 16.48
C HIS A 196 -28.11 -1.99 17.47
N SER A 197 -27.67 -1.58 18.66
CA SER A 197 -28.52 -1.03 19.73
C SER A 197 -28.76 0.46 19.58
N GLU A 198 -27.72 1.28 19.68
CA GLU A 198 -27.90 2.73 19.86
C GLU A 198 -28.38 3.41 18.58
N LEU A 199 -27.87 2.99 17.41
CA LEU A 199 -28.28 3.58 16.12
C LEU A 199 -29.59 3.00 15.54
N ASN A 200 -30.03 1.82 15.99
CA ASN A 200 -31.16 1.11 15.38
C ASN A 200 -32.22 0.55 16.36
N GLY A 201 -31.96 0.56 17.66
CA GLY A 201 -32.89 0.14 18.71
C GLY A 201 -33.08 -1.37 18.86
N PHE A 202 -32.21 -2.18 18.26
CA PHE A 202 -32.27 -3.63 18.42
C PHE A 202 -31.72 -4.05 19.80
N LYS A 203 -32.29 -5.12 20.37
CA LYS A 203 -32.10 -5.45 21.78
C LYS A 203 -31.14 -6.61 22.03
N ASP A 204 -30.65 -7.25 20.98
CA ASP A 204 -29.74 -8.37 21.16
C ASP A 204 -28.39 -7.88 21.68
N THR A 205 -27.83 -8.63 22.60
CA THR A 205 -26.47 -8.37 23.08
C THR A 205 -25.46 -8.94 22.11
N VAL A 206 -24.45 -8.14 21.79
CA VAL A 206 -23.30 -8.50 20.98
C VAL A 206 -22.11 -8.73 21.90
N THR A 207 -21.46 -9.88 21.77
CA THR A 207 -20.38 -10.31 22.65
C THR A 207 -19.09 -10.58 21.87
N ALA A 208 -17.95 -10.54 22.55
CA ALA A 208 -16.67 -10.93 21.95
C ALA A 208 -16.71 -12.38 21.42
N ALA A 209 -17.46 -13.27 22.06
CA ALA A 209 -17.65 -14.64 21.59
C ALA A 209 -18.38 -14.73 20.24
N ASP A 210 -19.33 -13.82 19.97
CA ASP A 210 -19.99 -13.73 18.67
C ASP A 210 -18.99 -13.36 17.56
N VAL A 211 -18.02 -12.51 17.88
CA VAL A 211 -16.95 -12.12 16.95
C VAL A 211 -15.97 -13.26 16.75
N ALA A 212 -15.49 -13.86 17.84
CA ALA A 212 -14.55 -14.97 17.82
C ALA A 212 -15.08 -16.16 16.99
N GLN A 213 -16.40 -16.39 17.00
CA GLN A 213 -17.03 -17.44 16.19
C GLN A 213 -16.87 -17.22 14.68
N LEU A 214 -16.86 -15.96 14.22
CA LEU A 214 -16.76 -15.59 12.80
C LEU A 214 -15.33 -15.26 12.37
N ARG A 215 -14.44 -14.98 13.32
CA ARG A 215 -13.06 -14.60 13.03
C ARG A 215 -12.26 -15.78 12.51
N HIS A 216 -11.75 -15.63 11.30
CA HIS A 216 -10.82 -16.55 10.66
C HIS A 216 -9.38 -16.09 10.91
N ALA A 217 -8.40 -16.99 10.80
CA ALA A 217 -7.02 -16.70 11.19
C ALA A 217 -6.32 -15.67 10.27
N ASN A 218 -6.60 -15.72 8.96
CA ASN A 218 -5.90 -14.90 7.97
C ASN A 218 -6.78 -13.72 7.55
N PRO A 219 -6.31 -12.47 7.57
CA PRO A 219 -7.14 -11.35 7.16
C PRO A 219 -7.52 -11.42 5.66
N PRO A 220 -8.66 -10.84 5.27
CA PRO A 220 -9.05 -10.77 3.86
C PRO A 220 -8.02 -10.01 3.03
N GLY A 221 -7.53 -10.63 1.96
CA GLY A 221 -6.54 -10.02 1.08
C GLY A 221 -5.09 -10.13 1.53
N ALA A 222 -4.79 -10.81 2.65
CA ALA A 222 -3.42 -11.23 2.93
C ALA A 222 -3.03 -12.41 2.02
N ASP A 223 -1.85 -12.30 1.42
CA ASP A 223 -1.20 -13.42 0.74
C ASP A 223 -0.83 -14.48 1.81
N PRO A 224 -1.27 -15.75 1.68
CA PRO A 224 -0.92 -16.81 2.62
C PRO A 224 0.59 -17.10 2.73
N SER A 225 1.41 -16.51 1.88
CA SER A 225 2.87 -16.62 1.89
C SER A 225 3.61 -15.45 2.56
N GLU A 226 2.89 -14.40 3.00
CA GLU A 226 3.44 -13.36 3.89
C GLU A 226 3.48 -13.79 5.37
#